data_AF-A0A9E5PKI9-F1
#
_entry.id   AF-A0A9E5PKI9-F1
#
_cell.length_a   1.000
_cell.length_b   1.000
_cell.length_c   1.000
_cell.angle_alpha   90.00
_cell.angle_beta   90.00
_cell.angle_gamma   90.00
#
_symmetry.space_group_name_H-M   'P 1'
#
loop_
_entity.id
_entity.type
_entity.pdbx_description
1 polymer ?
#
loop_
_entity_poly.entity_id
_entity_poly.type
_entity_poly.pdbx_seq_one_letter_code
_entity_poly.pdbx_strand_id
1 'polypeptide(L)'
;DDLSKGMQQKVQFIATVLHGPELLILDEPFSGFDPVNTQLMKDVVVELARGGTTVLFSTHIMEQAEKLCDSVCIIARGDKVLDGELADVKRRHGGQHVIVAVERGLESIHRLLGDRSLVAKADAYGQYAEVELALGADPQALLQGLMQ
;
A
#
# COMPACT_ATOMS: atom_id res chain seq x y z
N ASP A 1 -3.62 -35.87 9.63
CA ASP A 1 -3.64 -34.72 10.55
C ASP A 1 -2.26 -34.08 10.84
N ASP A 2 -1.20 -34.36 10.05
CA ASP A 2 0.17 -33.90 10.34
C ASP A 2 0.70 -32.72 9.48
N LEU A 3 -0.17 -31.91 8.86
CA LEU A 3 0.28 -30.77 8.06
C LEU A 3 0.34 -29.50 8.90
N SER A 4 1.47 -28.78 8.84
CA SER A 4 1.57 -27.43 9.42
C SER A 4 0.59 -26.47 8.73
N LYS A 5 0.21 -25.39 9.40
CA LYS A 5 -0.72 -24.37 8.85
C LYS A 5 -0.29 -23.88 7.46
N GLY A 6 1.00 -23.59 7.28
CA GLY A 6 1.54 -23.17 5.98
C GLY A 6 1.46 -24.27 4.91
N MET A 7 1.67 -25.54 5.27
CA MET A 7 1.52 -26.66 4.34
C MET A 7 0.07 -26.86 3.92
N GLN A 8 -0.87 -26.70 4.84
CA GLN A 8 -2.31 -26.74 4.55
C GLN A 8 -2.70 -25.62 3.57
N GLN A 9 -2.22 -24.39 3.79
CA GLN A 9 -2.46 -23.27 2.87
C GLN A 9 -1.87 -23.52 1.47
N LYS A 10 -0.68 -24.14 1.36
CA LYS A 10 -0.12 -24.53 0.05
C LYS A 10 -1.00 -25.53 -0.68
N VAL A 11 -1.46 -26.57 0.01
CA VAL A 11 -2.34 -27.60 -0.58
C VAL A 11 -3.65 -26.97 -1.05
N GLN A 12 -4.26 -26.10 -0.24
CA GLN A 12 -5.47 -25.37 -0.60
C GLN A 12 -5.26 -24.52 -1.86
N PHE A 13 -4.16 -23.78 -1.93
CA PHE A 13 -3.84 -22.97 -3.11
C PHE A 13 -3.58 -23.83 -4.35
N ILE A 14 -2.83 -24.93 -4.23
CA ILE A 14 -2.60 -25.84 -5.35
C ILE A 14 -3.94 -26.39 -5.86
N ALA A 15 -4.84 -26.80 -4.97
CA ALA A 15 -6.15 -27.31 -5.35
C ALA A 15 -7.00 -26.26 -6.10
N THR A 16 -6.91 -24.98 -5.72
CA THR A 16 -7.67 -23.91 -6.40
C THR A 16 -7.10 -23.53 -7.77
N VAL A 17 -5.80 -23.73 -8.04
CA VAL A 17 -5.19 -23.35 -9.33
C VAL A 17 -5.01 -24.53 -10.29
N LEU A 18 -4.96 -25.77 -9.78
CA LEU A 18 -4.64 -26.98 -10.57
C LEU A 18 -5.54 -27.19 -11.79
N HIS A 19 -6.80 -26.77 -11.71
CA HIS A 19 -7.78 -26.93 -12.78
C HIS A 19 -7.79 -25.80 -13.81
N GLY A 20 -6.85 -24.85 -13.72
CA GLY A 20 -6.71 -23.73 -14.65
C GLY A 20 -7.94 -22.80 -14.68
N PRO A 21 -8.34 -22.20 -13.56
CA PRO A 21 -9.52 -21.35 -13.50
C PRO A 21 -9.38 -20.10 -14.38
N GLU A 22 -10.50 -19.65 -14.95
CA GLU A 22 -10.61 -18.33 -15.60
C GLU A 22 -10.66 -17.19 -14.57
N LEU A 23 -11.14 -17.49 -13.34
CA LEU A 23 -11.24 -16.55 -12.22
C LEU A 23 -10.75 -17.20 -10.93
N LEU A 24 -9.76 -16.57 -10.29
CA LEU A 24 -9.19 -16.98 -9.01
C LEU A 24 -9.53 -15.94 -7.94
N ILE A 25 -10.25 -16.35 -6.89
CA ILE A 25 -10.58 -15.51 -5.74
C ILE A 25 -9.79 -15.97 -4.52
N LEU A 26 -9.07 -15.07 -3.87
CA LEU A 26 -8.21 -15.37 -2.73
C LEU A 26 -8.49 -14.43 -1.56
N ASP A 27 -8.80 -14.99 -0.39
CA ASP A 27 -8.99 -14.19 0.83
C ASP A 27 -7.70 -14.18 1.67
N GLU A 28 -7.06 -13.03 1.80
CA GLU A 28 -5.79 -12.82 2.51
C GLU A 28 -4.73 -13.95 2.23
N PRO A 29 -4.45 -14.27 0.94
CA PRO A 29 -3.76 -15.50 0.57
C PRO A 29 -2.32 -15.60 1.06
N PHE A 30 -1.71 -14.47 1.38
CA PHE A 30 -0.31 -14.39 1.79
C PHE A 30 -0.15 -14.39 3.31
N SER A 31 -1.25 -14.38 4.05
CA SER A 31 -1.23 -14.39 5.52
C SER A 31 -0.81 -15.76 6.05
N GLY A 32 0.06 -15.78 7.08
CA GLY A 32 0.49 -17.03 7.73
C GLY A 32 1.61 -17.80 7.03
N PHE A 33 2.10 -17.30 5.89
CA PHE A 33 3.32 -17.77 5.25
C PHE A 33 4.56 -17.07 5.84
N ASP A 34 5.69 -17.77 5.86
CA ASP A 34 7.00 -17.14 6.02
C ASP A 34 7.36 -16.28 4.79
N PRO A 35 8.35 -15.37 4.88
CA PRO A 35 8.71 -14.47 3.79
C PRO A 35 9.09 -15.17 2.49
N VAL A 36 9.76 -16.33 2.57
CA VAL A 36 10.20 -17.08 1.38
C VAL A 36 8.99 -17.66 0.65
N ASN A 37 8.09 -18.31 1.38
CA ASN A 37 6.88 -18.87 0.78
C ASN A 37 5.91 -17.79 0.29
N THR A 38 5.85 -16.64 0.95
CA THR A 38 5.07 -15.49 0.48
C THR A 38 5.53 -15.06 -0.90
N GLN A 39 6.84 -14.96 -1.14
CA GLN A 39 7.36 -14.55 -2.43
C GLN A 39 7.00 -15.56 -3.54
N LEU A 40 7.20 -16.86 -3.28
CA LEU A 40 6.84 -17.91 -4.23
C LEU A 40 5.36 -17.85 -4.64
N MET A 41 4.47 -17.67 -3.66
CA MET A 41 3.02 -17.60 -3.92
C MET A 41 2.65 -16.38 -4.77
N LYS A 42 3.28 -15.23 -4.52
CA LYS A 42 3.10 -14.02 -5.33
C LYS A 42 3.53 -14.26 -6.78
N ASP A 43 4.67 -14.91 -6.98
CA ASP A 43 5.18 -15.19 -8.32
C ASP A 43 4.20 -16.08 -9.11
N VAL A 44 3.65 -17.12 -8.48
CA VAL A 44 2.63 -17.99 -9.11
C VAL A 44 1.35 -17.21 -9.44
N VAL A 45 0.88 -16.34 -8.55
CA VAL A 45 -0.31 -15.50 -8.82
C VAL A 45 -0.07 -14.60 -10.03
N VAL A 46 1.12 -13.98 -10.14
CA VAL A 46 1.49 -13.15 -11.29
C VAL A 46 1.58 -13.97 -12.57
N GLU A 47 2.11 -15.19 -12.52
CA GLU A 47 2.16 -16.10 -13.66
C GLU A 47 0.77 -16.50 -14.15
N LEU A 48 -0.14 -16.82 -13.24
CA LEU A 48 -1.54 -17.14 -13.56
C LEU A 48 -2.23 -15.94 -14.22
N ALA A 49 -2.05 -14.74 -13.67
CA ALA A 49 -2.59 -13.50 -14.24
C ALA A 49 -2.06 -13.26 -15.66
N ARG A 50 -0.74 -13.42 -15.88
CA ARG A 50 -0.12 -13.31 -17.21
C ARG A 50 -0.59 -14.41 -18.17
N GLY A 51 -0.98 -15.56 -17.64
CA GLY A 51 -1.60 -16.66 -18.39
C GLY A 51 -3.06 -16.44 -18.78
N GLY A 52 -3.67 -15.34 -18.35
CA GLY A 52 -5.06 -14.97 -18.68
C GLY A 52 -6.08 -15.27 -17.59
N THR A 53 -5.68 -15.82 -16.45
CA THR A 53 -6.56 -15.96 -15.29
C THR A 53 -6.85 -14.59 -14.68
N THR A 54 -8.13 -14.26 -14.48
CA THR A 54 -8.50 -13.08 -13.69
C THR A 54 -8.26 -13.37 -12.21
N VAL A 55 -7.52 -12.52 -11.50
CA VAL A 55 -7.24 -12.72 -10.07
C VAL A 55 -7.89 -11.60 -9.26
N LEU A 56 -8.71 -11.98 -8.27
CA LEU A 56 -9.24 -11.09 -7.26
C LEU A 56 -8.72 -11.54 -5.89
N PHE A 57 -8.07 -10.66 -5.15
CA PHE A 57 -7.66 -10.98 -3.78
C PHE A 57 -7.89 -9.83 -2.81
N SER A 58 -8.12 -10.18 -1.55
CA SER A 58 -8.14 -9.23 -0.43
C SER A 58 -6.76 -9.19 0.23
N THR A 59 -6.35 -7.99 0.63
CA THR A 59 -5.18 -7.77 1.50
C THR A 59 -5.35 -6.46 2.25
N HIS A 60 -4.83 -6.42 3.47
CA HIS A 60 -4.62 -5.18 4.22
C HIS A 60 -3.21 -4.60 4.04
N ILE A 61 -2.34 -5.27 3.28
CA ILE A 61 -0.93 -4.89 3.11
C ILE A 61 -0.80 -4.11 1.79
N MET A 62 -0.62 -2.79 1.90
CA MET A 62 -0.55 -1.90 0.73
C MET A 62 0.60 -2.25 -0.22
N GLU A 63 1.75 -2.69 0.31
CA GLU A 63 2.88 -3.14 -0.52
C GLU A 63 2.51 -4.31 -1.46
N GLN A 64 1.61 -5.19 -1.02
CA GLN A 64 1.14 -6.31 -1.86
C GLN A 64 0.20 -5.82 -2.95
N ALA A 65 -0.76 -4.96 -2.58
CA ALA A 65 -1.66 -4.33 -3.54
C ALA A 65 -0.87 -3.57 -4.61
N GLU A 66 0.18 -2.83 -4.20
CA GLU A 66 0.98 -2.04 -5.13
C GLU A 66 1.81 -2.87 -6.11
N LYS A 67 2.31 -4.03 -5.68
CA LYS A 67 3.18 -4.87 -6.51
C LYS A 67 2.42 -5.80 -7.45
N LEU A 68 1.18 -6.15 -7.12
CA LEU A 68 0.46 -7.25 -7.76
C LEU A 68 -0.81 -6.81 -8.49
N CYS A 69 -1.43 -5.70 -8.11
CA CYS A 69 -2.72 -5.29 -8.65
C CYS A 69 -2.59 -4.24 -9.75
N ASP A 70 -3.31 -4.45 -10.85
CA ASP A 70 -3.55 -3.41 -11.85
C ASP A 70 -4.60 -2.40 -11.36
N SER A 71 -5.59 -2.89 -10.61
CA SER A 71 -6.71 -2.11 -10.06
C SER A 71 -6.96 -2.47 -8.60
N VAL A 72 -7.44 -1.50 -7.82
CA VAL A 72 -7.74 -1.68 -6.40
C VAL A 72 -9.14 -1.19 -6.07
N CYS A 73 -9.73 -1.77 -5.02
CA CYS A 73 -10.97 -1.31 -4.41
C CYS A 73 -10.72 -1.25 -2.90
N ILE A 74 -10.81 -0.06 -2.31
CA ILE A 74 -10.59 0.14 -0.88
C ILE A 74 -11.95 0.20 -0.19
N ILE A 75 -12.12 -0.64 0.82
CA ILE A 75 -13.32 -0.75 1.63
C ILE A 75 -13.00 -0.28 3.05
N ALA A 76 -13.83 0.60 3.62
CA ALA A 76 -13.74 0.99 5.01
C ALA A 76 -15.14 0.99 5.64
N ARG A 77 -15.28 0.38 6.83
CA ARG A 77 -16.56 0.27 7.56
C ARG A 77 -17.70 -0.35 6.73
N GLY A 78 -17.38 -1.25 5.81
CA GLY A 78 -18.35 -1.93 4.95
C GLY A 78 -18.70 -1.17 3.67
N ASP A 79 -18.20 0.05 3.49
CA ASP A 79 -18.47 0.86 2.30
C ASP A 79 -17.25 0.93 1.38
N LYS A 80 -17.51 0.91 0.06
CA LYS A 80 -16.49 1.20 -0.95
C LYS A 80 -16.12 2.67 -0.87
N VAL A 81 -14.89 2.96 -0.48
CA VAL A 81 -14.35 4.32 -0.35
C VAL A 81 -13.81 4.81 -1.68
N LEU A 82 -13.09 3.96 -2.41
CA LEU A 82 -12.53 4.26 -3.73
C LEU A 82 -12.26 2.98 -4.52
N ASP A 83 -12.23 3.12 -5.83
CA ASP A 83 -11.84 2.07 -6.76
C ASP A 83 -11.24 2.65 -8.06
N GLY A 84 -10.48 1.83 -8.76
CA GLY A 84 -9.92 2.14 -10.07
C GLY A 84 -8.54 1.56 -10.28
N GLU A 85 -7.90 1.94 -11.39
CA GLU A 85 -6.51 1.60 -11.64
C GLU A 85 -5.62 2.15 -10.54
N LEU A 86 -4.70 1.34 -10.05
CA LEU A 86 -3.82 1.71 -8.94
C LEU A 86 -3.05 3.01 -9.24
N ALA A 87 -2.57 3.17 -10.47
CA ALA A 87 -1.86 4.37 -10.90
C ALA A 87 -2.73 5.63 -10.81
N ASP A 88 -4.01 5.54 -11.18
CA ASP A 88 -4.95 6.65 -11.10
C ASP A 88 -5.35 6.97 -9.67
N VAL A 89 -5.59 5.95 -8.85
CA VAL A 89 -5.85 6.12 -7.41
C VAL A 89 -4.68 6.84 -6.75
N LYS A 90 -3.44 6.39 -7.00
CA LYS A 90 -2.23 7.05 -6.48
C LYS A 90 -2.06 8.46 -6.99
N ARG A 91 -2.43 8.76 -8.22
CA ARG A 91 -2.34 10.11 -8.80
C ARG A 91 -3.35 11.07 -8.18
N ARG A 92 -4.59 10.61 -7.94
CA ARG A 92 -5.69 11.42 -7.41
C ARG A 92 -5.59 11.66 -5.91
N HIS A 93 -5.03 10.69 -5.18
CA HIS A 93 -4.93 10.72 -3.72
C HIS A 93 -3.49 10.83 -3.19
N GLY A 94 -2.49 10.78 -4.06
CA GLY A 94 -1.08 10.97 -3.71
C GLY A 94 -0.66 12.42 -3.74
N GLY A 95 0.55 12.70 -3.23
CA GLY A 95 1.17 14.02 -3.27
C GLY A 95 0.68 15.01 -2.21
N GLN A 96 -0.28 14.64 -1.37
CA GLN A 96 -0.73 15.46 -0.25
C GLN A 96 0.05 15.21 1.04
N HIS A 97 0.84 14.15 1.13
CA HIS A 97 1.60 13.80 2.33
C HIS A 97 3.09 13.75 2.00
N VAL A 98 3.90 14.37 2.85
CA VAL A 98 5.37 14.28 2.79
C VAL A 98 5.91 13.90 4.16
N ILE A 99 7.00 13.14 4.14
CA ILE A 99 7.74 12.79 5.36
C ILE A 99 8.97 13.69 5.41
N VAL A 100 9.08 14.49 6.46
CA VAL A 100 10.20 15.39 6.70
C VAL A 100 11.03 14.85 7.85
N ALA A 101 12.30 14.53 7.57
CA ALA A 101 13.28 14.18 8.59
C ALA A 101 14.36 15.27 8.64
N VAL A 102 14.69 15.74 9.84
CA VAL A 102 15.68 16.81 10.04
C VAL A 102 16.72 16.41 11.07
N GLU A 103 18.00 16.53 10.73
CA GLU A 103 19.10 16.17 11.62
C GLU A 103 19.14 17.04 12.88
N ARG A 104 18.70 18.29 12.78
CA ARG A 104 18.69 19.26 13.90
C ARG A 104 17.44 19.19 14.77
N GLY A 105 16.59 18.17 14.56
CA GLY A 105 15.32 18.00 15.27
C GLY A 105 14.20 18.91 14.75
N LEU A 106 12.95 18.50 14.98
CA LEU A 106 11.76 19.18 14.44
C LEU A 106 11.55 20.61 14.97
N GLU A 107 12.21 20.97 16.07
CA GLU A 107 12.17 22.34 16.62
C GLU A 107 12.70 23.38 15.62
N SER A 108 13.67 23.02 14.77
CA SER A 108 14.21 23.97 13.78
C SER A 108 13.18 24.37 12.73
N ILE A 109 12.19 23.50 12.46
CA ILE A 109 11.17 23.70 11.43
C ILE A 109 9.77 23.94 12.01
N HIS A 110 9.64 24.15 13.32
CA HIS A 110 8.34 24.34 13.99
C HIS A 110 7.50 25.45 13.36
N ARG A 111 8.14 26.54 12.92
CA ARG A 111 7.46 27.67 12.27
C ARG A 111 6.87 27.26 10.92
N LEU A 112 7.60 26.47 10.14
CA LEU A 112 7.16 25.98 8.84
C LEU A 112 6.04 24.95 8.98
N LEU A 113 6.15 24.04 9.94
CA LEU A 113 5.07 23.08 10.27
C LEU A 113 3.78 23.77 10.76
N GLY A 114 3.91 24.99 11.30
CA GLY A 114 2.78 25.83 11.70
C GLY A 114 2.17 26.66 10.57
N ASP A 115 2.79 26.72 9.38
CA ASP A 115 2.32 27.52 8.26
C ASP A 115 1.11 26.85 7.59
N ARG A 116 -0.09 27.35 7.88
CA ARG A 116 -1.34 26.83 7.33
C ARG A 116 -1.55 27.10 5.84
N SER A 117 -0.72 27.93 5.22
CA SER A 117 -0.73 28.10 3.76
C SER A 117 -0.06 26.94 3.04
N LEU A 118 0.86 26.22 3.71
CA LEU A 118 1.60 25.09 3.16
C LEU A 118 1.24 23.75 3.82
N VAL A 119 0.86 23.78 5.10
CA VAL A 119 0.66 22.59 5.95
C VAL A 119 -0.77 22.56 6.52
N ALA A 120 -1.58 21.63 6.01
CA ALA A 120 -2.90 21.33 6.57
C ALA A 120 -2.77 20.67 7.95
N LYS A 121 -1.90 19.67 8.06
CA LYS A 121 -1.67 18.90 9.29
C LYS A 121 -0.21 18.46 9.38
N ALA A 122 0.33 18.39 10.59
CA ALA A 122 1.65 17.84 10.84
C ALA A 122 1.60 16.96 12.10
N ASP A 123 1.97 15.70 11.96
CA ASP A 123 2.10 14.75 13.05
C ASP A 123 3.60 14.47 13.27
N ALA A 124 4.10 14.80 14.46
CA ALA A 124 5.52 14.69 14.80
C ALA A 124 5.82 13.35 15.49
N TYR A 125 6.81 12.62 14.97
CA TYR A 125 7.24 11.31 15.44
C TYR A 125 8.76 11.29 15.67
N GLY A 126 9.18 11.67 16.88
CA GLY A 126 10.59 11.70 17.24
C GLY A 126 11.40 12.65 16.36
N GLN A 127 12.12 12.12 15.36
CA GLN A 127 12.98 12.89 14.44
C GLN A 127 12.36 13.19 13.07
N TYR A 128 11.18 12.65 12.78
CA TYR A 128 10.47 12.92 11.53
C TYR A 128 9.06 13.43 11.80
N ALA A 129 8.53 14.20 10.85
CA ALA A 129 7.14 14.63 10.84
C ALA A 129 6.46 14.15 9.56
N GLU A 130 5.26 13.61 9.70
CA GLU A 130 4.33 13.40 8.59
C GLU A 130 3.53 14.68 8.39
N VAL A 131 3.66 15.27 7.20
CA VAL A 131 3.07 16.57 6.87
C VAL A 131 2.05 16.37 5.77
N GLU A 132 0.80 16.68 6.08
CA GLU A 132 -0.27 16.84 5.11
C GLU A 132 -0.22 18.27 4.57
N LEU A 133 -0.04 18.42 3.26
CA LEU A 133 0.01 19.69 2.56
C LEU A 133 -1.38 20.35 2.52
N ALA A 134 -1.40 21.68 2.60
CA ALA A 134 -2.61 22.45 2.37
C ALA A 134 -3.14 22.25 0.94
N LEU A 135 -4.45 22.40 0.75
CA LEU A 135 -5.08 22.18 -0.54
C LEU A 135 -4.49 23.14 -1.60
N GLY A 136 -3.87 22.58 -2.64
CA GLY A 136 -3.21 23.35 -3.71
C GLY A 136 -1.81 23.88 -3.35
N ALA A 137 -1.26 23.50 -2.19
CA ALA A 137 0.13 23.81 -1.84
C ALA A 137 1.11 22.98 -2.69
N ASP A 138 2.19 23.63 -3.13
CA ASP A 138 3.27 22.98 -3.87
C ASP A 138 4.26 22.33 -2.89
N PRO A 139 4.49 21.00 -2.97
CA PRO A 139 5.52 20.32 -2.18
C PRO A 139 6.91 20.98 -2.31
N GLN A 140 7.22 21.56 -3.48
CA GLN A 140 8.49 22.23 -3.71
C GLN A 140 8.64 23.51 -2.88
N ALA A 141 7.54 24.23 -2.63
CA ALA A 141 7.55 25.42 -1.78
C ALA A 141 7.85 25.05 -0.32
N LEU A 142 7.30 23.93 0.16
CA LEU A 142 7.64 23.39 1.48
C LEU A 142 9.13 23.00 1.55
N LEU A 143 9.66 22.32 0.52
CA LEU A 143 11.08 21.97 0.46
C LEU A 143 11.99 23.21 0.48
N GLN A 144 11.65 24.26 -0.28
CA GLN A 144 12.39 25.51 -0.26
C GLN A 144 12.39 26.16 1.13
N GLY A 145 11.26 26.11 1.84
CA GLY A 145 11.15 26.59 3.23
C GLY A 145 12.00 25.79 4.21
N LEU A 146 12.20 24.49 3.97
CA LEU A 146 13.05 23.62 4.80
C LEU A 146 14.55 23.87 4.58
N MET A 147 14.94 24.45 3.45
CA MET A 147 16.35 24.68 3.08
C MET A 147 16.90 26.04 3.54
N GLN A 148 16.06 26.93 4.07
CA GLN A 148 16.44 28.26 4.58
C GLN A 148 16.83 28.21 6.06
#